data_AF-A0A2S4MJW4-F1
#
_entry.id   AF-A0A2S4MJW4-F1
#
_cell.length_a   1.000
_cell.length_b   1.000
_cell.length_c   1.000
_cell.angle_alpha   90.00
_cell.angle_beta   90.00
_cell.angle_gamma   90.00
#
_symmetry.space_group_name_H-M   'P 1'
#
loop_
_entity.id
_entity.type
_entity.pdbx_description
1 polymer ?
#
loop_
_entity_poly.entity_id
_entity_poly.type
_entity_poly.pdbx_seq_one_letter_code
_entity_poly.pdbx_strand_id
1 'polypeptide(L)'
;MSLLGKLKDLVIVNEAADQHEQPDRATAAAQPAMPSAEIPATTSGPALSGTPAESADLEKQIDGEIRGNPAFAPFATFIRMSENMKNKVPDEAQRYQAVQAATESTLETLLAAVNSRSDVLKREAANFNSSLVRTTEAEIASLTGQEKQLEQQIAALSAQISTLSARKEELSRQAITHKSNLDKLRIDFDAACEAVDRRYRDYAAKLQNYLGATRNGQ
;
A
#
# COMPACT_ATOMS: atom_id res chain seq x y z
N MET A 1 -42.09 5.26 33.90
CA MET A 1 -42.72 5.74 32.64
C MET A 1 -43.53 4.59 32.07
N SER A 2 -44.87 4.66 32.14
CA SER A 2 -45.77 3.52 31.87
C SER A 2 -45.84 3.19 30.37
N LEU A 3 -45.75 1.90 30.02
CA LEU A 3 -45.85 1.34 28.66
C LEU A 3 -47.16 1.74 27.93
N LEU A 4 -48.22 2.06 28.67
CA LEU A 4 -49.47 2.61 28.12
C LEU A 4 -49.27 3.95 27.38
N GLY A 5 -48.27 4.75 27.76
CA GLY A 5 -48.01 6.05 27.12
C GLY A 5 -47.51 5.92 25.69
N LYS A 6 -46.69 4.89 25.40
CA LYS A 6 -46.08 4.70 24.07
C LYS A 6 -47.01 4.03 23.04
N LEU A 7 -48.05 3.34 23.49
CA LEU A 7 -49.07 2.75 22.62
C LEU A 7 -50.07 3.79 22.07
N LYS A 8 -50.33 4.88 22.80
CA LYS A 8 -51.21 5.95 22.33
C LYS A 8 -50.63 6.71 21.13
N ASP A 9 -49.31 6.86 21.07
CA ASP A 9 -48.64 7.58 19.99
C ASP A 9 -48.56 6.79 18.66
N LEU A 10 -48.82 5.48 18.67
CA LEU A 10 -48.74 4.65 17.47
C LEU A 10 -50.10 4.34 16.80
N VAL A 11 -51.21 4.49 17.53
CA VAL A 11 -52.54 4.03 17.09
C VAL A 11 -53.45 5.19 16.66
N ILE A 12 -53.11 6.45 16.97
CA ILE A 12 -53.81 7.62 16.44
C ILE A 12 -52.98 8.19 15.29
N VAL A 13 -53.29 7.70 14.08
CA VAL A 13 -52.92 8.35 12.83
C VAL A 13 -53.49 9.77 12.86
N ASN A 14 -52.61 10.76 12.95
CA ASN A 14 -52.95 12.17 12.87
C ASN A 14 -53.15 12.51 11.39
N GLU A 15 -54.39 12.36 10.92
CA GLU A 15 -54.86 12.82 9.62
C GLU A 15 -55.48 14.21 9.79
N ALA A 16 -54.65 15.26 9.72
CA ALA A 16 -55.05 16.62 9.36
C ALA A 16 -53.83 17.55 9.16
N ALA A 17 -53.83 18.19 7.98
CA ALA A 17 -53.24 19.49 7.62
C ALA A 17 -51.76 19.59 7.19
N ASP A 18 -51.60 19.74 5.87
CA ASP A 18 -50.59 20.54 5.17
C ASP A 18 -50.30 21.90 5.86
N GLN A 19 -49.05 22.36 5.84
CA GLN A 19 -48.54 23.40 4.92
C GLN A 19 -47.11 23.84 5.29
N HIS A 20 -46.28 23.95 4.24
CA HIS A 20 -45.08 24.76 4.05
C HIS A 20 -44.00 24.84 5.16
N GLU A 21 -42.80 24.37 4.82
CA GLU A 21 -41.66 25.26 4.53
C GLU A 21 -40.50 24.46 3.92
N GLN A 22 -40.08 24.87 2.73
CA GLN A 22 -38.77 24.56 2.19
C GLN A 22 -37.87 25.74 2.58
N PRO A 23 -36.68 25.48 3.14
CA PRO A 23 -35.53 26.24 2.67
C PRO A 23 -34.29 25.36 2.46
N ASP A 24 -33.66 25.64 1.32
CA ASP A 24 -32.21 25.76 1.11
C ASP A 24 -31.26 24.68 1.61
N ARG A 25 -30.81 23.88 0.63
CA ARG A 25 -29.41 23.88 0.16
C ARG A 25 -28.34 24.19 1.24
N ALA A 26 -27.90 23.15 1.94
CA ALA A 26 -26.61 23.15 2.63
C ALA A 26 -25.88 21.83 2.33
N THR A 27 -24.93 21.91 1.39
CA THR A 27 -23.68 21.15 1.32
C THR A 27 -23.72 19.71 1.85
N ALA A 28 -24.04 18.77 0.95
CA ALA A 28 -23.57 17.40 1.09
C ALA A 28 -22.03 17.44 1.11
N ALA A 29 -21.48 17.27 2.31
CA ALA A 29 -20.06 17.15 2.54
C ALA A 29 -19.49 16.10 1.59
N ALA A 30 -18.52 16.53 0.80
CA ALA A 30 -17.74 15.69 -0.09
C ALA A 30 -17.32 14.41 0.64
N GLN A 31 -17.68 13.26 0.07
CA GLN A 31 -16.89 12.05 0.29
C GLN A 31 -15.43 12.44 0.02
N PRO A 32 -14.49 12.21 0.95
CA PRO A 32 -13.10 12.24 0.58
C PRO A 32 -12.95 11.12 -0.46
N ALA A 33 -12.80 11.53 -1.72
CA ALA A 33 -12.38 10.63 -2.79
C ALA A 33 -11.15 9.91 -2.25
N MET A 34 -11.24 8.59 -2.11
CA MET A 34 -10.05 7.79 -1.85
C MET A 34 -9.07 8.14 -2.96
N PRO A 35 -7.87 8.65 -2.65
CA PRO A 35 -6.86 8.73 -3.67
C PRO A 35 -6.59 7.28 -4.07
N SER A 36 -7.00 6.90 -5.28
CA SER A 36 -6.42 5.77 -5.98
C SER A 36 -4.93 6.08 -6.03
N ALA A 37 -4.18 5.55 -5.06
CA ALA A 37 -2.74 5.55 -5.11
C ALA A 37 -2.39 4.64 -6.29
N GLU A 38 -2.25 5.27 -7.46
CA GLU A 38 -1.53 4.73 -8.60
C GLU A 38 -0.16 4.31 -8.05
N ILE A 39 -0.01 3.02 -7.79
CA ILE A 39 1.26 2.42 -7.38
C ILE A 39 2.20 2.73 -8.55
N PRO A 40 3.24 3.55 -8.38
CA PRO A 40 4.18 3.81 -9.46
C PRO A 40 4.76 2.45 -9.85
N ALA A 41 4.64 2.14 -11.14
CA ALA A 41 5.22 0.94 -11.71
C ALA A 41 6.65 0.79 -11.19
N THR A 42 6.96 -0.36 -10.60
CA THR A 42 8.30 -0.79 -10.24
C THR A 42 9.19 -0.64 -11.46
N THR A 43 9.93 0.47 -11.54
CA THR A 43 11.11 0.55 -12.37
C THR A 43 12.10 -0.39 -11.71
N SER A 44 12.27 -1.57 -12.29
CA SER A 44 13.30 -2.51 -11.92
C SER A 44 14.66 -1.81 -12.04
N GLY A 45 15.13 -1.21 -10.96
CA GLY A 45 16.51 -0.77 -10.83
C GLY A 45 17.42 -1.97 -11.01
N PRO A 46 18.60 -1.80 -11.64
CA PRO A 46 19.51 -2.92 -11.88
C PRO A 46 19.86 -3.57 -10.55
N ALA A 47 19.48 -4.84 -10.39
CA ALA A 47 19.83 -5.64 -9.23
C ALA A 47 21.36 -5.81 -9.19
N LEU A 48 22.04 -5.04 -8.36
CA LEU A 48 23.46 -5.21 -8.07
C LEU A 48 23.64 -6.50 -7.27
N SER A 49 23.69 -7.61 -8.00
CA SER A 49 23.90 -8.93 -7.44
C SER A 49 25.40 -9.13 -7.41
N GLY A 50 26.09 -8.58 -6.40
CA GLY A 50 27.56 -8.56 -6.27
C GLY A 50 28.23 -9.94 -6.38
N THR A 51 28.24 -10.49 -7.58
CA THR A 51 28.62 -11.84 -7.91
C THR A 51 30.01 -11.82 -8.51
N PRO A 52 30.78 -12.90 -8.36
CA PRO A 52 32.12 -13.00 -8.95
C PRO A 52 32.13 -12.78 -10.47
N ALA A 53 31.06 -13.16 -11.18
CA ALA A 53 30.91 -12.97 -12.61
C ALA A 53 30.84 -11.48 -12.99
N GLU A 54 30.05 -10.68 -12.26
CA GLU A 54 29.96 -9.23 -12.47
C GLU A 54 31.30 -8.54 -12.19
N SER A 55 32.05 -8.98 -11.19
CA SER A 55 33.37 -8.42 -10.88
C SER A 55 34.40 -8.65 -12.00
N ALA A 56 34.36 -9.82 -12.65
CA ALA A 56 35.25 -10.14 -13.76
C ALA A 56 34.92 -9.33 -15.02
N ASP A 57 33.65 -9.04 -15.26
CA ASP A 57 33.24 -8.19 -16.38
C ASP A 57 33.56 -6.71 -16.11
N LEU A 58 33.48 -6.27 -14.85
CA LEU A 58 33.92 -4.93 -14.44
C LEU A 58 35.44 -4.75 -14.61
N GLU A 59 36.22 -5.79 -14.26
CA GLU A 59 37.67 -5.81 -14.49
C GLU A 59 38.02 -5.70 -15.97
N LYS A 60 37.35 -6.47 -16.84
CA LYS A 60 37.53 -6.38 -18.30
C LYS A 60 37.17 -5.00 -18.84
N GLN A 61 36.09 -4.40 -18.34
CA GLN A 61 35.67 -3.06 -18.76
C GLN A 61 36.74 -2.03 -18.38
N ILE A 62 37.23 -2.05 -17.14
CA ILE A 62 38.29 -1.14 -16.67
C ILE A 62 39.59 -1.36 -17.45
N ASP A 63 40.00 -2.61 -17.70
CA ASP A 63 41.18 -2.91 -18.50
C ASP A 63 41.02 -2.40 -19.95
N GLY A 64 39.80 -2.50 -20.51
CA GLY A 64 39.44 -1.89 -21.79
C GLY A 64 39.64 -0.38 -21.81
N GLU A 65 39.14 0.33 -20.79
CA GLU A 65 39.29 1.79 -20.65
C GLU A 65 40.77 2.21 -20.47
N ILE A 66 41.55 1.44 -19.71
CA ILE A 66 43.00 1.67 -19.57
C ILE A 66 43.69 1.53 -20.91
N ARG A 67 43.41 0.46 -21.67
CA ARG A 67 44.00 0.22 -22.99
C ARG A 67 43.53 1.22 -24.04
N GLY A 68 42.31 1.73 -23.91
CA GLY A 68 41.74 2.76 -24.77
C GLY A 68 42.30 4.16 -24.49
N ASN A 69 42.93 4.40 -23.34
CA ASN A 69 43.53 5.69 -23.00
C ASN A 69 44.73 5.99 -23.92
N PRO A 70 44.74 7.11 -24.66
CA PRO A 70 45.86 7.50 -25.51
C PRO A 70 47.20 7.57 -24.79
N ALA A 71 47.20 7.95 -23.50
CA ALA A 71 48.42 8.00 -22.68
C ALA A 71 49.04 6.60 -22.45
N PHE A 72 48.24 5.53 -22.57
CA PHE A 72 48.69 4.14 -22.42
C PHE A 72 49.26 3.56 -23.72
N ALA A 73 48.99 4.18 -24.88
CA ALA A 73 49.38 3.68 -26.20
C ALA A 73 50.88 3.36 -26.38
N PRO A 74 51.83 4.14 -25.82
CA PRO A 74 53.25 3.80 -25.90
C PRO A 74 53.57 2.46 -25.22
N PHE A 75 52.99 2.22 -24.03
CA PHE A 75 53.19 0.97 -23.30
C PHE A 75 52.48 -0.21 -23.99
N ALA A 76 51.27 -0.01 -24.53
CA ALA A 76 50.58 -1.03 -25.30
C ALA A 76 51.39 -1.47 -26.54
N THR A 77 52.01 -0.51 -27.23
CA THR A 77 52.90 -0.77 -28.38
C THR A 77 54.15 -1.54 -27.96
N PHE A 78 54.77 -1.13 -26.85
CA PHE A 78 55.94 -1.80 -26.26
C PHE A 78 55.64 -3.27 -25.91
N ILE A 79 54.56 -3.55 -25.18
CA ILE A 79 54.20 -4.92 -24.78
C ILE A 79 53.86 -5.79 -25.99
N ARG A 80 53.13 -5.25 -26.98
CA ARG A 80 52.83 -5.98 -28.22
C ARG A 80 54.10 -6.38 -28.97
N MET A 81 55.07 -5.47 -29.08
CA MET A 81 56.34 -5.75 -29.75
C MET A 81 57.17 -6.77 -28.94
N SER A 82 57.14 -6.69 -27.61
CA SER A 82 57.76 -7.69 -26.74
C SER A 82 57.16 -9.08 -26.96
N GLU A 83 55.83 -9.22 -26.96
CA GLU A 83 55.20 -10.53 -27.21
C GLU A 83 55.56 -11.08 -28.60
N ASN A 84 55.62 -10.24 -29.63
CA ASN A 84 56.06 -10.66 -30.97
C ASN A 84 57.52 -11.15 -31.02
N MET A 85 58.38 -10.68 -30.10
CA MET A 85 59.79 -11.06 -30.01
C MET A 85 60.03 -12.26 -29.11
N LYS A 86 59.04 -12.74 -28.36
CA LYS A 86 59.16 -13.81 -27.35
C LYS A 86 59.78 -15.09 -27.89
N ASN A 87 59.46 -15.45 -29.14
CA ASN A 87 59.99 -16.65 -29.80
C ASN A 87 61.44 -16.49 -30.29
N LYS A 88 61.92 -15.25 -30.45
CA LYS A 88 63.29 -14.93 -30.94
C LYS A 88 64.24 -14.58 -29.81
N VAL A 89 63.72 -13.95 -28.75
CA VAL A 89 64.47 -13.57 -27.55
C VAL A 89 63.67 -14.07 -26.34
N PRO A 90 63.91 -15.33 -25.90
CA PRO A 90 63.16 -15.92 -24.79
C PRO A 90 63.39 -15.17 -23.48
N ASP A 91 64.60 -14.67 -23.27
CA ASP A 91 64.97 -13.87 -22.10
C ASP A 91 64.20 -12.54 -22.09
N GLU A 92 63.46 -12.27 -21.02
CA GLU A 92 62.58 -11.10 -20.89
C GLU A 92 63.36 -9.78 -20.81
N ALA A 93 64.47 -9.76 -20.07
CA ALA A 93 65.26 -8.56 -19.90
C ALA A 93 65.89 -8.11 -21.23
N GLN A 94 66.52 -9.05 -21.96
CA GLN A 94 67.06 -8.78 -23.30
C GLN A 94 65.96 -8.38 -24.28
N ARG A 95 64.78 -9.00 -24.20
CA ARG A 95 63.65 -8.67 -25.07
C ARG A 95 63.13 -7.26 -24.84
N TYR A 96 62.95 -6.85 -23.59
CA TYR A 96 62.54 -5.48 -23.27
C TYR A 96 63.59 -4.44 -23.70
N GLN A 97 64.88 -4.72 -23.53
CA GLN A 97 65.95 -3.85 -24.05
C GLN A 97 65.90 -3.72 -25.58
N ALA A 98 65.71 -4.83 -26.30
CA ALA A 98 65.62 -4.82 -27.76
C ALA A 98 64.38 -4.07 -28.26
N VAL A 99 63.23 -4.24 -27.61
CA VAL A 99 62.01 -3.49 -27.94
C VAL A 99 62.16 -2.01 -27.64
N GLN A 100 62.80 -1.66 -26.52
CA GLN A 100 63.04 -0.27 -26.14
C GLN A 100 63.86 0.44 -27.22
N ALA A 101 64.94 -0.19 -27.71
CA ALA A 101 65.75 0.32 -28.81
C ALA A 101 64.95 0.41 -30.12
N ALA A 102 64.09 -0.57 -30.42
CA ALA A 102 63.30 -0.61 -31.67
C ALA A 102 62.11 0.35 -31.70
N THR A 103 61.57 0.72 -30.54
CA THR A 103 60.42 1.63 -30.39
C THR A 103 60.83 3.06 -30.02
N GLU A 104 62.14 3.31 -29.90
CA GLU A 104 62.72 4.59 -29.46
C GLU A 104 62.07 5.13 -28.17
N SER A 105 61.56 4.23 -27.32
CA SER A 105 60.79 4.58 -26.14
C SER A 105 61.71 4.79 -24.94
N THR A 106 61.54 5.89 -24.20
CA THR A 106 62.29 6.09 -22.96
C THR A 106 61.62 5.36 -21.80
N LEU A 107 62.41 4.98 -20.78
CA LEU A 107 61.86 4.40 -19.54
C LEU A 107 60.84 5.36 -18.91
N GLU A 108 61.11 6.66 -18.95
CA GLU A 108 60.21 7.70 -18.42
C GLU A 108 58.87 7.73 -19.17
N THR A 109 58.88 7.64 -20.51
CA THR A 109 57.66 7.56 -21.32
C THR A 109 56.85 6.30 -21.01
N LEU A 110 57.51 5.15 -20.84
CA LEU A 110 56.84 3.90 -20.50
C LEU A 110 56.25 3.92 -19.09
N LEU A 111 56.98 4.46 -18.11
CA LEU A 111 56.49 4.63 -16.75
C LEU A 111 55.31 5.62 -16.69
N ALA A 112 55.40 6.75 -17.40
CA ALA A 112 54.29 7.70 -17.52
C ALA A 112 53.05 7.04 -18.14
N ALA A 113 53.24 6.25 -19.20
CA ALA A 113 52.16 5.52 -19.85
C ALA A 113 51.50 4.49 -18.92
N VAL A 114 52.28 3.70 -18.19
CA VAL A 114 51.76 2.76 -17.19
C VAL A 114 51.05 3.49 -16.05
N ASN A 115 51.61 4.60 -15.58
CA ASN A 115 51.04 5.38 -14.49
C ASN A 115 49.72 6.06 -14.89
N SER A 116 49.48 6.31 -16.18
CA SER A 116 48.20 6.84 -16.66
C SER A 116 46.99 5.96 -16.33
N ARG A 117 47.19 4.66 -16.06
CA ARG A 117 46.12 3.76 -15.58
C ARG A 117 45.51 4.25 -14.26
N SER A 118 46.31 4.88 -13.40
CA SER A 118 45.85 5.39 -12.11
C SER A 118 44.83 6.50 -12.27
N ASP A 119 44.92 7.29 -13.34
CA ASP A 119 43.94 8.35 -13.63
C ASP A 119 42.63 7.77 -14.13
N VAL A 120 42.68 6.70 -14.93
CA VAL A 120 41.49 5.94 -15.35
C VAL A 120 40.81 5.31 -14.13
N LEU A 121 41.58 4.61 -13.28
CA LEU A 121 41.05 3.99 -12.06
C LEU A 121 40.42 5.02 -11.11
N LYS A 122 41.05 6.19 -10.92
CA LYS A 122 40.47 7.27 -10.10
C LYS A 122 39.15 7.78 -10.68
N ARG A 123 39.08 7.95 -12.01
CA ARG A 123 37.88 8.39 -12.69
C ARG A 123 36.75 7.37 -12.56
N GLU A 124 37.04 6.09 -12.80
CA GLU A 124 36.05 5.02 -12.66
C GLU A 124 35.56 4.88 -11.22
N ALA A 125 36.47 4.97 -10.24
CA ALA A 125 36.08 4.97 -8.82
C ALA A 125 35.21 6.19 -8.46
N ALA A 126 35.51 7.37 -9.02
CA ALA A 126 34.69 8.56 -8.82
C ALA A 126 33.30 8.38 -9.46
N ASN A 127 33.23 7.90 -10.71
CA ASN A 127 31.99 7.64 -11.43
C ASN A 127 31.11 6.61 -10.70
N PHE A 128 31.70 5.52 -10.22
CA PHE A 128 31.00 4.51 -9.44
C PHE A 128 30.35 5.12 -8.19
N ASN A 129 31.12 5.88 -7.41
CA ASN A 129 30.61 6.52 -6.20
C ASN A 129 29.55 7.59 -6.48
N SER A 130 29.79 8.46 -7.48
CA SER A 130 28.90 9.59 -7.73
C SER A 130 27.60 9.18 -8.41
N SER A 131 27.66 8.22 -9.32
CA SER A 131 26.56 7.89 -10.21
C SER A 131 25.79 6.67 -9.75
N LEU A 132 26.49 5.60 -9.35
CA LEU A 132 25.82 4.37 -8.95
C LEU A 132 25.43 4.44 -7.48
N VAL A 133 26.43 4.57 -6.58
CA VAL A 133 26.20 4.50 -5.13
C VAL A 133 25.19 5.55 -4.69
N ARG A 134 25.42 6.82 -5.03
CA ARG A 134 24.52 7.91 -4.61
C ARG A 134 23.10 7.78 -5.16
N THR A 135 22.95 7.30 -6.39
CA THR A 135 21.62 7.10 -7.00
C THR A 135 20.90 5.96 -6.32
N THR A 136 21.58 4.84 -6.09
CA THR A 136 21.02 3.69 -5.39
C THR A 136 20.67 4.02 -3.94
N GLU A 137 21.50 4.78 -3.23
CA GLU A 137 21.19 5.27 -1.87
C GLU A 137 19.93 6.15 -1.85
N ALA A 138 19.78 7.04 -2.84
CA ALA A 138 18.60 7.89 -2.96
C ALA A 138 17.34 7.06 -3.28
N GLU A 139 17.45 6.05 -4.14
CA GLU A 139 16.37 5.11 -4.45
C GLU A 139 15.96 4.31 -3.22
N ILE A 140 16.93 3.76 -2.47
CA ILE A 140 16.68 3.06 -1.20
C ILE A 140 15.94 3.97 -0.22
N ALA A 141 16.41 5.21 -0.02
CA ALA A 141 15.75 6.16 0.88
C ALA A 141 14.32 6.47 0.45
N SER A 142 14.07 6.60 -0.85
CA SER A 142 12.72 6.78 -1.41
C SER A 142 11.82 5.58 -1.14
N LEU A 143 12.31 4.37 -1.39
CA LEU A 143 11.57 3.12 -1.16
C LEU A 143 11.25 2.93 0.33
N THR A 144 12.21 3.16 1.23
CA THR A 144 11.96 3.15 2.68
C THR A 144 10.92 4.18 3.11
N GLY A 145 10.92 5.36 2.48
CA GLY A 145 9.89 6.38 2.71
C GLY A 145 8.49 5.90 2.31
N GLN A 146 8.37 5.28 1.14
CA GLN A 146 7.11 4.71 0.64
C GLN A 146 6.62 3.55 1.52
N GLU A 147 7.51 2.65 1.93
CA GLU A 147 7.18 1.55 2.85
C GLU A 147 6.57 2.06 4.15
N LYS A 148 7.19 3.08 4.78
CA LYS A 148 6.68 3.69 6.01
C LYS A 148 5.30 4.35 5.82
N GLN A 149 5.06 4.97 4.67
CA GLN A 149 3.75 5.55 4.36
C GLN A 149 2.68 4.45 4.22
N LEU A 150 3.01 3.34 3.55
CA LEU A 150 2.11 2.21 3.42
C LEU A 150 1.81 1.57 4.79
N GLU A 151 2.81 1.43 5.66
CA GLU A 151 2.63 0.91 7.01
C GLU A 151 1.65 1.77 7.83
N GLN A 152 1.77 3.10 7.74
CA GLN A 152 0.84 4.03 8.38
C GLN A 152 -0.59 3.91 7.82
N GLN A 153 -0.74 3.76 6.50
CA GLN A 153 -2.05 3.55 5.87
C GLN A 153 -2.69 2.24 6.34
N ILE A 154 -1.92 1.15 6.41
CA ILE A 154 -2.38 -0.16 6.90
C ILE A 154 -2.87 -0.06 8.35
N ALA A 155 -2.12 0.64 9.22
CA ALA A 155 -2.50 0.85 10.61
C ALA A 155 -3.83 1.63 10.72
N ALA A 156 -3.97 2.70 9.93
CA ALA A 156 -5.19 3.52 9.91
C ALA A 156 -6.42 2.70 9.44
N LEU A 157 -6.27 1.93 8.37
CA LEU A 157 -7.35 1.07 7.85
C LEU A 157 -7.74 -0.02 8.85
N SER A 158 -6.76 -0.60 9.55
CA SER A 158 -7.01 -1.62 10.58
C SER A 158 -7.80 -1.05 11.76
N ALA A 159 -7.50 0.19 12.20
CA ALA A 159 -8.27 0.88 13.22
C ALA A 159 -9.73 1.16 12.76
N GLN A 160 -9.92 1.54 11.50
CA GLN A 160 -11.27 1.72 10.92
C GLN A 160 -12.06 0.42 10.90
N ILE A 161 -11.44 -0.69 10.48
CA ILE A 161 -12.08 -2.02 10.46
C ILE A 161 -12.51 -2.43 11.86
N SER A 162 -11.66 -2.23 12.87
CA SER A 162 -11.98 -2.53 14.27
C SER A 162 -13.21 -1.73 14.75
N THR A 163 -13.23 -0.42 14.47
CA THR A 163 -14.35 0.47 14.84
C THR A 163 -15.66 0.05 14.18
N LEU A 164 -15.63 -0.25 12.88
CA LEU A 164 -16.81 -0.69 12.14
C LEU A 164 -17.32 -2.05 12.62
N SER A 165 -16.41 -2.95 12.99
CA SER A 165 -16.76 -4.27 13.52
C SER A 165 -17.48 -4.15 14.87
N ALA A 166 -16.97 -3.31 15.79
CA ALA A 166 -17.63 -3.03 17.06
C ALA A 166 -19.03 -2.42 16.86
N ARG A 167 -19.16 -1.46 15.92
CA ARG A 167 -20.45 -0.86 15.58
C ARG A 167 -21.45 -1.89 15.03
N LYS A 168 -20.99 -2.82 14.19
CA LYS A 168 -21.82 -3.92 13.67
C LYS A 168 -22.34 -4.82 14.79
N GLU A 169 -21.49 -5.18 15.74
CA GLU A 169 -21.89 -6.00 16.89
C GLU A 169 -22.95 -5.31 17.75
N GLU A 170 -22.76 -4.02 18.02
CA GLU A 170 -23.71 -3.24 18.80
C GLU A 170 -25.08 -3.15 18.10
N LEU A 171 -25.09 -2.84 16.80
CA LEU A 171 -26.32 -2.84 16.01
C LEU A 171 -27.02 -4.21 16.00
N SER A 172 -26.25 -5.31 15.96
CA SER A 172 -26.80 -6.66 16.04
C SER A 172 -27.49 -6.92 17.40
N ARG A 173 -26.88 -6.51 18.50
CA ARG A 173 -27.47 -6.62 19.85
C ARG A 173 -28.74 -5.77 19.98
N GLN A 174 -28.73 -4.56 19.43
CA GLN A 174 -29.91 -3.70 19.41
C GLN A 174 -31.05 -4.36 18.62
N ALA A 175 -30.77 -4.92 17.43
CA ALA A 175 -31.76 -5.59 16.61
C ALA A 175 -32.40 -6.79 17.34
N ILE A 176 -31.59 -7.63 18.02
CA ILE A 176 -32.08 -8.75 18.83
C ILE A 176 -32.98 -8.25 19.97
N THR A 177 -32.56 -7.18 20.66
CA THR A 177 -33.32 -6.58 21.75
C THR A 177 -34.67 -6.04 21.27
N HIS A 178 -34.67 -5.30 20.16
CA HIS A 178 -35.90 -4.78 19.56
C HIS A 178 -36.84 -5.91 19.12
N LYS A 179 -36.31 -6.97 18.53
CA LYS A 179 -37.11 -8.14 18.16
C LYS A 179 -37.77 -8.79 19.37
N SER A 180 -37.02 -9.04 20.45
CA SER A 180 -37.59 -9.60 21.69
C SER A 180 -38.65 -8.69 22.31
N ASN A 181 -38.44 -7.38 22.31
CA ASN A 181 -39.42 -6.43 22.81
C ASN A 181 -40.71 -6.42 21.97
N LEU A 182 -40.58 -6.53 20.64
CA LEU A 182 -41.72 -6.64 19.74
C LEU A 182 -42.53 -7.92 20.01
N ASP A 183 -41.85 -9.06 20.17
CA ASP A 183 -42.52 -10.33 20.47
C ASP A 183 -43.29 -10.26 21.79
N LYS A 184 -42.72 -9.65 22.84
CA LYS A 184 -43.40 -9.41 24.12
C LYS A 184 -44.62 -8.51 23.94
N LEU A 185 -44.46 -7.39 23.23
CA LEU A 185 -45.55 -6.44 23.00
C LEU A 185 -46.71 -7.09 22.27
N ARG A 186 -46.43 -7.98 21.32
CA ARG A 186 -47.44 -8.75 20.60
C ARG A 186 -48.23 -9.66 21.54
N ILE A 187 -47.54 -10.42 22.40
CA ILE A 187 -48.18 -11.28 23.40
C ILE A 187 -49.07 -10.45 24.35
N ASP A 188 -48.56 -9.34 24.86
CA ASP A 188 -49.29 -8.45 25.76
C ASP A 188 -50.54 -7.86 25.08
N PHE A 189 -50.42 -7.50 23.79
CA PHE A 189 -51.53 -6.98 23.00
C PHE A 189 -52.62 -8.03 22.75
N ASP A 190 -52.23 -9.25 22.37
CA ASP A 190 -53.17 -10.36 22.16
C ASP A 190 -53.93 -10.69 23.46
N ALA A 191 -53.22 -10.74 24.60
CA ALA A 191 -53.83 -10.94 25.91
C ALA A 191 -54.80 -9.81 26.30
N ALA A 192 -54.46 -8.55 25.97
CA ALA A 192 -55.35 -7.42 26.18
C ALA A 192 -56.63 -7.52 25.33
N CYS A 193 -56.51 -7.94 24.06
CA CYS A 193 -57.64 -8.16 23.17
C CYS A 193 -58.58 -9.25 23.72
N GLU A 194 -58.03 -10.38 24.16
CA GLU A 194 -58.82 -11.47 24.78
C GLU A 194 -59.54 -11.01 26.05
N ALA A 195 -58.88 -10.23 26.90
CA ALA A 195 -59.46 -9.69 28.12
C ALA A 195 -60.63 -8.75 27.83
N VAL A 196 -60.49 -7.89 26.80
CA VAL A 196 -61.57 -7.00 26.35
C VAL A 196 -62.72 -7.80 25.74
N ASP A 197 -62.46 -8.75 24.84
CA ASP A 197 -63.50 -9.60 24.22
C ASP A 197 -64.33 -10.34 25.29
N ARG A 198 -63.66 -10.98 26.26
CA ARG A 198 -64.32 -11.66 27.37
C ARG A 198 -65.24 -10.71 28.14
N ARG A 199 -64.76 -9.50 28.46
CA ARG A 199 -65.56 -8.49 29.19
C ARG A 199 -66.82 -8.10 28.44
N TYR A 200 -66.74 -7.92 27.12
CA TYR A 200 -67.90 -7.56 26.31
C TYR A 200 -68.86 -8.74 26.11
N ARG A 201 -68.37 -9.98 26.01
CA ARG A 201 -69.23 -11.18 26.04
C ARG A 201 -69.99 -11.30 27.36
N ASP A 202 -69.32 -11.05 28.49
CA ASP A 202 -69.97 -11.06 29.80
C ASP A 202 -71.07 -10.00 29.89
N TYR A 203 -70.86 -8.81 29.33
CA TYR A 203 -71.91 -7.79 29.23
C TYR A 203 -73.07 -8.23 28.34
N ALA A 204 -72.80 -8.81 27.17
CA ALA A 204 -73.84 -9.30 26.26
C ALA A 204 -74.70 -10.39 26.94
N ALA A 205 -74.07 -11.33 27.65
CA ALA A 205 -74.76 -12.38 28.41
C ALA A 205 -75.64 -11.79 29.52
N LYS A 206 -75.12 -10.81 30.28
CA LYS A 206 -75.91 -10.09 31.30
C LYS A 206 -77.12 -9.39 30.69
N LEU A 207 -76.96 -8.70 29.57
CA LEU A 207 -78.06 -8.03 28.87
C LEU A 207 -79.13 -9.03 28.40
N GLN A 208 -78.72 -10.17 27.82
CA GLN A 208 -79.67 -11.23 27.43
C GLN A 208 -80.44 -11.80 28.62
N ASN A 209 -79.77 -12.05 29.75
CA ASN A 209 -80.42 -12.59 30.95
C ASN A 209 -81.42 -11.60 31.56
N TYR A 210 -81.07 -10.31 31.65
CA TYR A 210 -81.94 -9.31 32.29
C TYR A 210 -83.06 -8.80 31.39
N LEU A 211 -82.83 -8.67 30.08
CA LEU A 211 -83.78 -8.06 29.15
C LEU A 211 -84.48 -9.08 28.23
N GLY A 212 -83.88 -10.26 28.04
CA GLY A 212 -84.42 -11.32 27.18
C GLY A 212 -85.43 -12.24 27.85
N ALA A 213 -85.36 -12.42 29.18
CA ALA A 213 -86.30 -13.26 29.93
C ALA A 213 -87.74 -12.70 29.96
N THR A 214 -87.90 -11.39 29.72
CA THR A 214 -89.20 -10.70 29.69
C THR A 214 -90.10 -11.04 28.51
N ARG A 215 -89.65 -11.84 27.53
CA ARG A 215 -90.40 -12.11 26.29
C ARG A 215 -91.12 -13.47 26.21
N ASN A 216 -90.89 -14.40 27.14
CA ASN A 216 -91.50 -15.74 27.14
C ASN A 216 -92.56 -15.95 28.25
N GLY A 217 -93.04 -14.86 28.87
CA GLY A 217 -93.95 -14.89 30.03
C GLY A 217 -95.25 -14.09 29.85
N GLN A 218 -95.73 -13.91 28.62
CA GLN A 218 -97.08 -13.42 28.32
C GLN A 218 -97.76 -14.32 27.29
#